data_AF-A0A7V8XG65-F1
#
_entry.id   AF-A0A7V8XG65-F1
#
_cell.length_a   1.000
_cell.length_b   1.000
_cell.length_c   1.000
_cell.angle_alpha   90.00
_cell.angle_beta   90.00
_cell.angle_gamma   90.00
#
_symmetry.space_group_name_H-M   'P 1'
#
loop_
_entity.id
_entity.type
_entity.pdbx_description
1 polymer ?
#
loop_
_entity_poly.entity_id
_entity_poly.type
_entity_poly.pdbx_seq_one_letter_code
_entity_poly.pdbx_strand_id
1 'polypeptide(L)'
;EHLLLGLGATLGTAAGDCLAQLGAHPAALRHAIVDVVGRCVDRPDADALRELGIDFDEVRRRAEEAFGPGALERTRAGRRAFGARTGAIPFTPRAKEALELALKASVARHDGEIGSAHVLLGILDQKANAGLEVLERLDLSAETVRQTLLERLAQEAA
;
A
#
# COMPACT_ATOMS: atom_id res chain seq x y z
N GLU A 1 3.52 2.13 0.78
CA GLU A 1 2.91 1.04 1.58
C GLU A 1 1.78 0.29 0.87
N HIS A 2 0.67 0.94 0.46
CA HIS A 2 -0.50 0.22 -0.07
C HIS A 2 -0.21 -0.52 -1.39
N LEU A 3 0.59 0.10 -2.28
CA LEU A 3 1.05 -0.54 -3.51
C LEU A 3 1.91 -1.77 -3.20
N LEU A 4 2.84 -1.68 -2.25
CA LEU A 4 3.69 -2.81 -1.84
C LEU A 4 2.85 -3.99 -1.30
N LEU A 5 1.84 -3.70 -0.47
CA LEU A 5 0.91 -4.73 0.01
C LEU A 5 0.10 -5.36 -1.12
N GLY A 6 -0.40 -4.54 -2.06
CA GLY A 6 -1.15 -5.02 -3.22
C GLY A 6 -0.30 -5.91 -4.14
N LEU A 7 0.96 -5.54 -4.35
CA LEU A 7 1.92 -6.35 -5.10
C LEU A 7 2.19 -7.70 -4.41
N GLY A 8 2.50 -7.69 -3.11
CA GLY A 8 2.76 -8.92 -2.35
C GLY A 8 1.53 -9.83 -2.19
N ALA A 9 0.32 -9.27 -2.25
CA ALA A 9 -0.94 -10.02 -2.21
C ALA A 9 -1.33 -10.69 -3.54
N THR A 10 -0.68 -10.32 -4.64
CA THR A 10 -1.00 -10.81 -5.99
C THR A 10 0.07 -11.80 -6.46
N LEU A 11 -0.03 -13.04 -6.00
CA LEU A 11 0.82 -14.16 -6.42
C LEU A 11 0.60 -14.51 -7.90
N GLY A 12 1.60 -15.14 -8.52
CA GLY A 12 1.62 -15.42 -9.96
C GLY A 12 1.99 -14.20 -10.81
N THR A 13 2.55 -13.16 -10.17
CA THR A 13 3.15 -12.01 -10.84
C THR A 13 4.61 -11.90 -10.45
N ALA A 14 5.47 -11.42 -11.35
CA ALA A 14 6.90 -11.29 -11.09
C ALA A 14 7.23 -10.57 -9.76
N ALA A 15 6.52 -9.47 -9.45
CA ALA A 15 6.68 -8.74 -8.20
C ALA A 15 6.15 -9.51 -6.98
N GLY A 16 4.94 -10.08 -7.06
CA GLY A 16 4.34 -10.83 -5.96
C GLY A 16 5.17 -12.06 -5.59
N ASP A 17 5.65 -12.78 -6.59
CA ASP A 17 6.45 -13.97 -6.37
C ASP A 17 7.89 -13.65 -5.94
N CYS A 18 8.48 -12.54 -6.41
CA CYS A 18 9.76 -12.04 -5.90
C CYS A 18 9.67 -11.72 -4.39
N LEU A 19 8.63 -10.99 -3.98
CA LEU A 19 8.39 -10.68 -2.57
C LEU A 19 8.14 -11.96 -1.75
N ALA A 20 7.36 -12.90 -2.28
CA ALA A 20 7.12 -14.19 -1.62
C ALA A 20 8.41 -15.01 -1.46
N GLN A 21 9.28 -15.04 -2.46
CA GLN A 21 10.58 -15.73 -2.40
C GLN A 21 11.48 -15.17 -1.29
N LEU A 22 11.38 -13.86 -1.04
CA LEU A 22 12.14 -13.17 0.02
C LEU A 22 11.44 -13.20 1.39
N GLY A 23 10.33 -13.94 1.54
CA GLY A 23 9.58 -14.04 2.79
C GLY A 23 8.67 -12.83 3.09
N ALA A 24 8.58 -11.85 2.19
CA ALA A 24 7.67 -10.70 2.30
C ALA A 24 6.23 -11.08 1.89
N HIS A 25 5.65 -12.05 2.60
CA HIS A 25 4.27 -12.49 2.40
C HIS A 25 3.25 -11.45 2.88
N PRO A 26 1.99 -11.51 2.43
CA PRO A 26 0.95 -10.52 2.75
C PRO A 26 0.74 -10.28 4.26
N ALA A 27 0.85 -11.33 5.08
CA ALA A 27 0.71 -11.21 6.53
C ALA A 27 1.89 -10.44 7.15
N ALA A 28 3.12 -10.77 6.75
CA ALA A 28 4.33 -10.09 7.21
C ALA A 28 4.35 -8.62 6.74
N LEU A 29 4.02 -8.38 5.47
CA LEU A 29 3.87 -7.02 4.92
C LEU A 29 2.82 -6.22 5.67
N ARG A 30 1.65 -6.81 5.94
CA ARG A 30 0.59 -6.14 6.71
C ARG A 30 1.08 -5.77 8.11
N HIS A 31 1.75 -6.68 8.80
CA HIS A 31 2.29 -6.44 10.13
C HIS A 31 3.33 -5.31 10.12
N ALA A 32 4.33 -5.39 9.24
CA ALA A 32 5.35 -4.36 9.09
C ALA A 32 4.77 -2.99 8.68
N ILE A 33 3.73 -2.97 7.83
CA ILE A 33 3.01 -1.75 7.48
C ILE A 33 2.34 -1.12 8.71
N VAL A 34 1.72 -1.92 9.58
CA VAL A 34 1.14 -1.42 10.83
C VAL A 34 2.24 -0.81 11.71
N ASP A 35 3.42 -1.41 11.79
CA ASP A 35 4.52 -0.89 12.61
C ASP A 35 5.16 0.41 12.07
N VAL A 36 5.15 0.58 10.74
CA VAL A 36 5.71 1.76 10.04
C VAL A 36 4.69 2.89 9.99
N VAL A 37 3.46 2.58 9.57
CA VAL A 37 2.39 3.55 9.32
C VAL A 37 1.56 3.83 10.56
N GLY A 38 1.44 2.88 11.48
CA GLY A 38 0.77 3.06 12.78
C GLY A 38 1.46 4.09 13.68
N ARG A 39 2.65 4.57 13.32
CA ARG A 39 3.31 5.72 13.97
C ARG A 39 2.70 7.07 13.53
N CYS A 40 1.88 7.08 12.49
CA CYS A 40 1.06 8.21 12.06
C CYS A 40 -0.42 7.86 12.37
N VAL A 41 -0.85 8.10 13.60
CA VAL A 41 -2.25 7.90 14.01
C VAL A 41 -3.13 8.96 13.33
N ASP A 42 -3.62 8.64 12.13
CA ASP A 42 -4.82 9.26 11.54
C ASP A 42 -5.94 8.22 11.26
N ARG A 43 -5.85 7.03 11.87
CA ARG A 43 -7.00 6.16 12.08
C ARG A 43 -7.18 5.90 13.57
N PRO A 44 -8.37 6.11 14.14
CA PRO A 44 -8.63 5.68 15.50
C PRO A 44 -8.45 4.15 15.57
N ASP A 45 -7.59 3.72 16.48
CA ASP A 45 -7.52 2.32 16.87
C ASP A 45 -8.87 1.94 17.49
N ALA A 46 -9.64 1.15 16.75
CA ALA A 46 -11.00 0.78 17.12
C ALA A 46 -11.02 -0.05 18.41
N ASP A 47 -9.98 -0.85 18.67
CA ASP A 47 -9.86 -1.62 19.90
C ASP A 47 -9.48 -0.71 21.08
N ALA A 48 -8.57 0.24 20.89
CA ALA A 48 -8.26 1.25 21.92
C ALA A 48 -9.47 2.14 22.25
N LEU A 49 -10.26 2.52 21.25
CA LEU A 49 -11.51 3.25 21.49
C LEU A 49 -12.54 2.42 22.26
N ARG A 50 -12.64 1.12 21.94
CA ARG A 50 -13.55 0.20 22.63
C ARG A 50 -13.15 -0.03 24.08
N GLU A 51 -11.85 -0.06 24.38
CA GLU A 51 -11.32 -0.05 25.75
C GLU A 51 -11.68 1.23 26.52
N LEU A 52 -11.76 2.37 25.82
CA LEU A 52 -12.27 3.64 26.36
C LEU A 52 -13.81 3.73 26.39
N GLY A 53 -14.53 2.66 26.01
CA GLY A 53 -15.99 2.60 25.98
C GLY A 53 -16.64 3.27 24.77
N ILE A 54 -15.86 3.58 23.73
CA ILE A 54 -16.32 4.20 22.49
C ILE A 54 -16.38 3.12 21.40
N ASP A 55 -17.57 2.55 21.20
CA ASP A 55 -17.82 1.61 20.10
C ASP A 55 -18.06 2.39 18.80
N PHE A 56 -17.10 2.29 17.87
CA PHE A 56 -17.13 3.02 16.61
C PHE A 56 -18.30 2.60 15.71
N ASP A 57 -18.66 1.31 15.69
CA ASP A 57 -19.76 0.81 14.89
C ASP A 57 -21.10 1.32 15.43
N GLU A 58 -21.22 1.39 16.76
CA GLU A 58 -22.38 1.99 17.42
C GLU A 58 -22.50 3.49 17.15
N VAL A 59 -21.38 4.23 17.18
CA VAL A 59 -21.36 5.66 16.84
C VAL A 59 -21.82 5.89 15.41
N ARG A 60 -21.35 5.09 14.46
CA ARG A 60 -21.76 5.16 13.05
C ARG A 60 -23.25 4.84 12.90
N ARG A 61 -23.73 3.75 13.50
CA ARG A 61 -25.15 3.36 13.43
C ARG A 61 -26.07 4.47 13.96
N ARG A 62 -25.75 5.04 15.12
CA ARG A 62 -26.53 6.15 15.69
C ARG A 62 -26.48 7.41 14.84
N ALA A 63 -25.33 7.71 14.22
CA ALA A 63 -25.22 8.83 13.32
C ALA A 63 -26.11 8.65 12.07
N GLU A 64 -26.14 7.45 11.49
CA GLU A 64 -27.02 7.15 10.36
C GLU A 64 -28.51 7.16 10.75
N GLU A 65 -28.87 6.67 11.93
CA GLU A 65 -30.25 6.71 12.43
C GLU A 65 -30.73 8.14 12.68
N ALA A 66 -29.88 8.98 13.28
CA ALA A 66 -30.23 10.35 13.63
C ALA A 66 -30.22 11.30 12.42
N PHE A 67 -29.30 11.09 11.47
CA PHE A 67 -29.06 12.04 10.38
C PHE A 67 -29.23 11.44 8.98
N GLY A 68 -29.67 10.19 8.87
CA GLY A 68 -29.89 9.47 7.61
C GLY A 68 -28.63 8.80 7.04
N PRO A 69 -28.77 7.89 6.06
CA PRO A 69 -27.67 7.08 5.52
C PRO A 69 -26.48 7.91 5.05
N GLY A 70 -25.26 7.49 5.41
CA GLY A 70 -24.04 8.21 5.05
C GLY A 70 -23.84 9.54 5.81
N ALA A 71 -24.43 9.67 7.01
CA ALA A 71 -24.39 10.89 7.81
C ALA A 71 -22.98 11.45 8.02
N LEU A 72 -22.02 10.56 8.30
CA LEU A 72 -20.64 10.95 8.59
C LEU A 72 -19.93 11.38 7.32
N GLU A 73 -20.17 10.69 6.21
CA GLU A 73 -19.60 10.89 4.88
C GLU A 73 -20.06 12.22 4.23
N ARG A 74 -21.16 12.81 4.70
CA ARG A 74 -21.61 14.13 4.25
C ARG A 74 -20.88 15.29 4.95
N THR A 75 -20.21 15.03 6.08
CA THR A 75 -19.44 16.07 6.79
C THR A 75 -18.04 16.24 6.20
N ARG A 76 -17.42 17.42 6.34
CA ARG A 76 -16.04 17.65 5.85
C ARG A 76 -15.02 16.77 6.59
N ALA A 77 -15.22 16.55 7.89
CA ALA A 77 -14.38 15.68 8.71
C ALA A 77 -14.57 14.20 8.33
N GLY A 78 -15.81 13.74 8.21
CA GLY A 78 -16.09 12.36 7.79
C GLY A 78 -15.82 12.09 6.30
N ARG A 79 -15.82 13.10 5.41
CA ARG A 79 -15.24 12.94 4.07
C ARG A 79 -13.73 12.70 4.09
N ARG A 80 -13.00 13.26 5.05
CA ARG A 80 -11.54 13.04 5.17
C ARG A 80 -11.20 11.75 5.90
N ALA A 81 -11.99 11.40 6.91
CA ALA A 81 -11.80 10.19 7.70
C ALA A 81 -12.41 8.94 7.02
N PHE A 82 -13.51 9.11 6.26
CA PHE A 82 -14.36 8.03 5.75
C PHE A 82 -14.84 8.19 4.29
N GLY A 83 -14.63 9.32 3.61
CA GLY A 83 -15.04 9.53 2.21
C GLY A 83 -13.87 9.36 1.22
N ALA A 84 -13.99 8.74 0.05
CA ALA A 84 -15.10 8.05 -0.59
C ALA A 84 -14.52 6.80 -1.28
N ARG A 85 -15.16 5.65 -1.13
CA ARG A 85 -14.87 4.45 -1.96
C ARG A 85 -15.38 4.62 -3.41
N THR A 86 -15.87 5.81 -3.79
CA THR A 86 -16.58 6.07 -5.05
C THR A 86 -16.06 7.30 -5.82
N GLY A 87 -14.97 7.94 -5.38
CA GLY A 87 -14.28 9.00 -6.12
C GLY A 87 -12.81 8.67 -6.32
N ALA A 88 -12.24 9.04 -7.46
CA ALA A 88 -10.79 8.89 -7.69
C ALA A 88 -10.04 9.72 -6.64
N ILE A 89 -9.46 9.04 -5.65
CA ILE A 89 -8.58 9.67 -4.67
C ILE A 89 -7.36 10.15 -5.45
N PRO A 90 -7.07 11.46 -5.47
CA PRO A 90 -5.90 11.95 -6.18
C PRO A 90 -4.64 11.33 -5.57
N PHE A 91 -3.72 10.89 -6.43
CA PHE A 91 -2.42 10.43 -5.97
C PHE A 91 -1.70 11.56 -5.24
N THR A 92 -1.04 11.23 -4.14
CA THR A 92 -0.10 12.16 -3.51
C THR A 92 1.08 12.44 -4.46
N PRO A 93 1.78 13.57 -4.34
CA PRO A 93 2.96 13.84 -5.17
C PRO A 93 3.99 12.70 -5.14
N ARG A 94 4.18 12.07 -3.97
CA ARG A 94 5.05 10.90 -3.82
C ARG A 94 4.52 9.66 -4.53
N ALA A 95 3.22 9.39 -4.46
CA ALA A 95 2.63 8.27 -5.20
C ALA A 95 2.73 8.48 -6.71
N LYS A 96 2.59 9.73 -7.19
CA LYS A 96 2.78 10.07 -8.60
C LYS A 96 4.23 9.85 -9.04
N GLU A 97 5.21 10.29 -8.24
CA GLU A 97 6.64 10.04 -8.50
C GLU A 97 6.95 8.55 -8.63
N ALA A 98 6.43 7.71 -7.73
CA ALA A 98 6.63 6.26 -7.81
C ALA A 98 6.08 5.65 -9.12
N LEU A 99 4.94 6.14 -9.61
CA LEU A 99 4.38 5.72 -10.89
C LEU A 99 5.17 6.25 -12.10
N GLU A 100 5.74 7.45 -12.02
CA GLU A 100 6.64 7.99 -13.04
C GLU A 100 7.93 7.16 -13.13
N LEU A 101 8.47 6.72 -11.99
CA LEU A 101 9.61 5.81 -11.93
C LEU A 101 9.26 4.42 -12.48
N ALA A 102 8.07 3.90 -12.20
CA ALA A 102 7.57 2.66 -12.80
C ALA A 102 7.47 2.76 -14.33
N LEU A 103 6.95 3.87 -14.85
CA LEU A 103 6.93 4.11 -16.30
C LEU A 103 8.34 4.14 -16.89
N LYS A 104 9.29 4.82 -16.24
CA LYS A 104 10.70 4.82 -16.68
C LYS A 104 11.29 3.42 -16.71
N ALA A 105 10.99 2.58 -15.72
CA ALA A 105 11.44 1.20 -15.67
C ALA A 105 10.87 0.37 -16.85
N SER A 106 9.58 0.51 -17.16
CA SER A 106 8.95 -0.15 -18.31
C SER A 106 9.61 0.26 -19.64
N VAL A 107 9.83 1.57 -19.83
CA VAL A 107 10.47 2.10 -21.05
C VAL A 107 11.90 1.61 -21.19
N ALA A 108 12.68 1.60 -20.10
CA ALA A 108 14.06 1.12 -20.09
C ALA A 108 14.19 -0.36 -20.45
N ARG A 109 13.13 -1.14 -20.19
CA ARG A 109 13.03 -2.56 -20.55
C ARG A 109 12.40 -2.83 -21.90
N HIS A 110 11.91 -1.80 -22.59
CA HIS A 110 11.12 -1.90 -23.82
C HIS A 110 9.79 -2.66 -23.66
N ASP A 111 9.25 -2.69 -22.44
CA ASP A 111 7.97 -3.31 -22.16
C ASP A 111 6.82 -2.36 -22.59
N GLY A 112 5.84 -2.90 -23.32
CA GLY A 112 4.72 -2.13 -23.88
C GLY A 112 3.65 -1.70 -22.87
N GLU A 113 3.74 -2.19 -21.62
CA GLU A 113 2.81 -1.91 -20.54
C GLU A 113 3.48 -1.87 -19.16
N ILE A 114 2.90 -1.10 -18.23
CA ILE A 114 3.36 -1.04 -16.84
C ILE A 114 2.76 -2.24 -16.07
N GLY A 115 3.53 -3.31 -15.92
CA GLY A 115 3.21 -4.45 -15.06
C GLY A 115 3.64 -4.31 -13.59
N SER A 116 3.41 -5.36 -12.80
CA SER A 116 3.70 -5.38 -11.36
C SER A 116 5.19 -5.19 -11.04
N ALA A 117 6.08 -5.75 -11.86
CA ALA A 117 7.51 -5.59 -11.73
C ALA A 117 7.95 -4.12 -11.87
N HIS A 118 7.37 -3.38 -12.82
CA HIS A 118 7.65 -1.96 -13.02
C HIS A 118 7.22 -1.13 -11.81
N VAL A 119 6.05 -1.43 -11.25
CA VAL A 119 5.56 -0.75 -10.04
C VAL A 119 6.51 -1.03 -8.86
N LEU A 120 6.95 -2.28 -8.68
CA LEU A 120 7.92 -2.61 -7.64
C LEU A 120 9.26 -1.88 -7.84
N LEU A 121 9.82 -1.88 -9.05
CA LEU A 121 11.02 -1.10 -9.37
C LEU A 121 10.84 0.39 -9.09
N GLY A 122 9.69 0.97 -9.45
CA GLY A 122 9.37 2.37 -9.17
C GLY A 122 9.33 2.70 -7.67
N ILE A 123 8.83 1.78 -6.83
CA ILE A 123 8.88 1.90 -5.37
C ILE A 123 10.33 1.82 -4.86
N LEU A 124 11.15 0.92 -5.43
CA LEU A 124 12.55 0.72 -5.03
C LEU A 124 13.45 1.89 -5.47
N ASP A 125 13.13 2.55 -6.58
CA ASP A 125 13.88 3.70 -7.13
C ASP A 125 13.51 5.03 -6.46
N GLN A 126 12.38 5.09 -5.75
CA GLN A 126 11.99 6.29 -5.03
C GLN A 126 12.84 6.45 -3.76
N LYS A 127 13.62 7.54 -3.69
CA LYS A 127 14.65 7.80 -2.66
C LYS A 127 14.24 7.50 -1.20
N ALA A 128 13.02 7.88 -0.80
CA ALA A 128 12.51 7.63 0.55
C ALA A 128 10.99 7.46 0.49
N ASN A 129 10.51 6.30 0.92
CA ASN A 129 9.09 5.99 0.98
C ASN A 129 8.79 4.92 2.02
N ALA A 130 7.54 4.88 2.50
CA ALA A 130 7.10 3.92 3.51
C ALA A 130 7.18 2.46 3.03
N GLY A 131 7.23 2.19 1.71
CA GLY A 131 7.46 0.85 1.19
C GLY A 131 8.88 0.35 1.49
N LEU A 132 9.89 1.21 1.35
CA LEU A 132 11.28 0.89 1.72
C LEU A 132 11.41 0.64 3.22
N GLU A 133 10.82 1.51 4.05
CA GLU A 133 10.81 1.31 5.51
C GLU A 133 10.15 -0.01 5.91
N VAL A 134 9.09 -0.42 5.21
CA VAL A 134 8.42 -1.72 5.44
C VAL A 134 9.34 -2.89 5.06
N LEU A 135 10.06 -2.81 3.94
CA LEU A 135 11.01 -3.84 3.54
C LEU A 135 12.18 -3.94 4.54
N GLU A 136 12.68 -2.80 5.02
CA GLU A 136 13.73 -2.75 6.04
C GLU A 136 13.29 -3.40 7.36
N ARG A 137 12.01 -3.27 7.76
CA ARG A 137 11.46 -3.98 8.93
C ARG A 137 11.36 -5.49 8.77
N LEU A 138 11.44 -5.97 7.54
CA LEU A 138 11.52 -7.40 7.22
C LEU A 138 12.97 -7.83 6.95
N ASP A 139 13.97 -7.00 7.29
CA ASP A 139 15.39 -7.20 7.01
C ASP A 139 15.71 -7.34 5.51
N LEU A 140 14.87 -6.76 4.65
CA LEU A 140 15.03 -6.77 3.20
C LEU A 140 15.55 -5.43 2.70
N SER A 141 16.73 -5.44 2.09
CA SER A 141 17.28 -4.25 1.42
C SER A 141 16.63 -4.03 0.05
N ALA A 142 16.49 -2.77 -0.37
CA ALA A 142 15.95 -2.43 -1.69
C ALA A 142 16.76 -3.08 -2.83
N GLU A 143 18.07 -3.20 -2.65
CA GLU A 143 18.97 -3.81 -3.61
C GLU A 143 18.74 -5.32 -3.73
N THR A 144 18.58 -6.01 -2.60
CA THR A 144 18.25 -7.45 -2.58
C THR A 144 16.95 -7.71 -3.34
N VAL A 145 15.89 -6.94 -3.06
CA VAL A 145 14.61 -7.07 -3.75
C VAL A 145 14.74 -6.79 -5.24
N ARG A 146 15.51 -5.77 -5.62
CA ARG A 146 15.77 -5.44 -7.03
C ARG A 146 16.47 -6.57 -7.76
N GLN A 147 17.56 -7.11 -7.21
CA GLN A 147 18.32 -8.17 -7.85
C GLN A 147 17.46 -9.43 -8.04
N THR A 148 16.76 -9.87 -7.01
CA THR A 148 15.86 -11.03 -7.10
C THR A 148 14.74 -10.81 -8.13
N LEU A 149 14.20 -9.59 -8.23
CA LEU A 149 13.19 -9.28 -9.25
C LEU A 149 13.77 -9.34 -10.67
N LEU A 150 14.95 -8.76 -10.88
CA LEU A 150 15.60 -8.74 -12.20
C LEU A 150 16.01 -10.14 -12.67
N GLU A 151 16.53 -10.97 -11.76
CA GLU A 151 16.82 -12.38 -12.03
C GLU A 151 15.56 -13.13 -12.48
N ARG A 152 14.44 -12.89 -11.79
CA ARG A 152 13.16 -13.53 -12.12
C ARG A 152 12.63 -13.12 -13.49
N LEU A 153 12.69 -11.82 -13.82
CA LEU A 153 12.30 -11.31 -15.14
C LEU A 153 13.19 -11.87 -16.25
N ALA A 154 14.47 -12.13 -15.98
CA ALA A 154 15.35 -12.77 -16.95
C ALA A 154 14.99 -14.25 -17.19
N GLN A 155 14.48 -14.95 -16.17
CA GLN A 155 14.01 -16.33 -16.29
C GLN A 155 12.68 -16.44 -17.04
N GLU A 156 11.79 -15.46 -16.92
CA GLU A 156 10.50 -15.44 -17.65
C GLU A 156 10.66 -15.15 -19.15
N ALA A 157 11.75 -14.50 -19.55
CA ALA A 157 12.05 -14.17 -20.95
C ALA A 157 12.83 -15.26 -21.70
N ALA A 158 13.27 -16.33 -21.01
CA ALA A 158 14.06 -17.43 -21.55
C ALA A 158 13.20 -18.67 -21.87
#